data_AF-A0A928NH86-F1
#
_entry.id   AF-A0A928NH86-F1
#
_cell.length_a   1.000
_cell.length_b   1.000
_cell.length_c   1.000
_cell.angle_alpha   90.00
_cell.angle_beta   90.00
_cell.angle_gamma   90.00
#
_symmetry.space_group_name_H-M   'P 1'
#
loop_
_entity.id
_entity.type
_entity.pdbx_description
1 polymer ?
#
loop_
_entity_poly.entity_id
_entity_poly.type
_entity_poly.pdbx_seq_one_letter_code
_entity_poly.pdbx_strand_id
1 'polypeptide(L)'
;MKHFDTTLYFITDSTGFGEEEFLRRTEEALKGGVSLLQLREKDKTTREYISLAEKVHTLTKKYNVPLIIDDRVDVALSVGAEGVH
;
A
#
# COMPACT_ATOMS: atom_id res chain seq x y z
N MET A 1 7.56 -17.03 -11.26
CA MET A 1 7.53 -15.81 -10.42
C MET A 1 6.47 -14.89 -11.00
N LYS A 2 5.66 -14.23 -10.16
CA LYS A 2 4.77 -13.16 -10.65
C LYS A 2 5.65 -12.04 -11.21
N HIS A 3 5.35 -11.57 -12.41
CA HIS A 3 6.00 -10.39 -12.98
C HIS A 3 5.15 -9.19 -12.61
N PHE A 4 5.73 -8.22 -11.90
CA PHE A 4 5.07 -6.94 -11.64
C PHE A 4 5.44 -5.94 -12.72
N ASP A 5 4.49 -5.09 -13.10
CA ASP A 5 4.79 -3.90 -13.89
C ASP A 5 5.35 -2.82 -12.94
N THR A 6 6.66 -2.58 -13.03
CA THR A 6 7.36 -1.60 -12.19
C THR A 6 7.56 -0.25 -12.88
N THR A 7 6.82 0.04 -13.96
CA THR A 7 6.96 1.29 -14.73
C THR A 7 6.77 2.54 -13.87
N LEU A 8 5.75 2.54 -13.01
CA LEU A 8 5.52 3.60 -12.03
C LEU A 8 5.24 3.00 -10.65
N TYR A 9 6.30 2.82 -9.88
CA TYR A 9 6.25 2.28 -8.53
C TYR A 9 6.10 3.39 -7.49
N PHE A 10 4.92 3.46 -6.86
CA PHE A 10 4.61 4.46 -5.84
C PHE A 10 4.83 3.92 -4.43
N ILE A 11 5.61 4.64 -3.62
CA ILE A 11 5.88 4.33 -2.22
C ILE A 11 5.18 5.39 -1.36
N THR A 12 4.38 4.96 -0.39
CA THR A 12 3.60 5.88 0.44
C THR A 12 4.42 6.49 1.58
N ASP A 13 3.96 7.62 2.09
CA ASP A 13 4.40 8.23 3.35
C ASP A 13 3.20 8.91 4.03
N SER A 14 2.83 8.46 5.22
CA SER A 14 1.74 9.08 5.99
C SER A 14 2.17 10.25 6.87
N THR A 15 3.46 10.60 6.89
CA THR A 15 4.00 11.67 7.74
C THR A 15 3.28 13.00 7.51
N GLY A 16 2.67 13.54 8.57
CA GLY A 16 1.98 14.82 8.53
C GLY A 16 0.57 14.79 7.91
N PHE A 17 0.04 13.61 7.58
CA PHE A 17 -1.30 13.46 7.01
C PHE A 17 -2.21 12.63 7.91
N GLY A 18 -3.47 13.06 8.05
CA GLY A 18 -4.52 12.22 8.63
C GLY A 18 -4.86 11.06 7.69
N GLU A 19 -5.47 10.00 8.23
CA GLU A 19 -5.77 8.78 7.47
C GLU A 19 -6.65 9.06 6.23
N GLU A 20 -7.67 9.91 6.36
CA GLU A 20 -8.56 10.26 5.24
C GLU A 20 -7.80 10.92 4.09
N GLU A 21 -6.96 11.91 4.39
CA GLU A 21 -6.14 12.59 3.39
C GLU A 21 -5.09 11.66 2.77
N PHE A 22 -4.49 10.79 3.58
CA PHE A 22 -3.56 9.76 3.11
C PHE A 22 -4.23 8.81 2.12
N LEU A 23 -5.41 8.29 2.45
CA LEU A 23 -6.17 7.38 1.57
C LEU A 23 -6.62 8.09 0.30
N ARG A 24 -7.07 9.34 0.39
CA ARG A 24 -7.45 10.15 -0.77
C ARG A 24 -6.27 10.32 -1.72
N ARG A 25 -5.10 10.73 -1.22
CA ARG A 25 -3.88 10.91 -2.05
C ARG A 25 -3.40 9.59 -2.65
N THR A 26 -3.51 8.50 -1.90
CA THR A 26 -3.22 7.15 -2.39
C THR A 26 -4.13 6.78 -3.55
N GLU A 27 -5.43 7.06 -3.45
CA GLU A 27 -6.37 6.83 -4.53
C GLU A 27 -6.14 7.74 -5.75
N GLU A 28 -5.78 9.01 -5.55
CA GLU A 28 -5.40 9.90 -6.66
C GLU A 28 -4.14 9.40 -7.40
N ALA A 29 -3.16 8.82 -6.68
CA ALA A 29 -2.01 8.18 -7.32
C ALA A 29 -2.42 6.98 -8.18
N LEU A 30 -3.35 6.14 -7.68
CA LEU A 30 -3.90 5.02 -8.44
C LEU A 30 -4.64 5.50 -9.71
N LYS A 31 -5.46 6.55 -9.62
CA LYS A 31 -6.11 7.20 -10.78
C LYS A 31 -5.09 7.77 -11.77
N GLY A 32 -3.93 8.21 -11.27
CA GLY A 32 -2.82 8.74 -12.06
C GLY A 32 -2.02 7.68 -12.84
N GLY A 33 -2.34 6.39 -12.71
CA GLY A 33 -1.70 5.31 -13.47
C GLY A 33 -0.49 4.67 -12.80
N VAL A 34 -0.43 4.68 -11.46
CA VAL A 34 0.54 3.86 -10.70
C VAL A 34 0.39 2.38 -11.09
N SER A 35 1.51 1.73 -11.38
CA SER A 35 1.54 0.32 -11.82
C SER A 35 1.87 -0.66 -10.68
N LEU A 36 2.47 -0.15 -9.59
CA LEU A 36 2.79 -0.91 -8.38
C LEU A 36 2.74 0.03 -7.16
N LEU A 37 2.19 -0.42 -6.04
CA LEU A 37 2.12 0.39 -4.82
C LEU A 37 2.80 -0.32 -3.64
N GLN A 38 3.64 0.40 -2.91
CA GLN A 38 4.21 -0.03 -1.62
C GLN A 38 3.67 0.81 -0.49
N LEU A 39 3.03 0.17 0.49
CA LEU A 39 2.64 0.81 1.73
C LEU A 39 3.79 0.71 2.72
N ARG A 40 4.33 1.87 3.11
CA ARG A 40 5.46 2.00 4.02
C ARG A 40 5.11 2.82 5.25
N GLU A 41 5.16 2.19 6.42
CA GLU A 41 4.87 2.80 7.71
C GLU A 41 5.86 2.34 8.78
N LYS A 42 6.65 3.27 9.32
CA LYS A 42 7.73 2.95 10.29
C LYS A 42 7.32 3.13 11.74
N ASP A 43 6.43 4.07 12.01
CA ASP A 43 6.09 4.51 13.36
C ASP A 43 4.71 4.03 13.83
N LYS A 44 4.06 3.13 13.08
CA LYS A 44 2.77 2.54 13.43
C LYS A 44 2.92 1.25 14.20
N THR A 45 2.05 1.01 15.17
CA THR A 45 1.92 -0.32 15.76
C THR A 45 1.46 -1.33 14.71
N THR A 46 1.74 -2.61 14.94
CA THR A 46 1.29 -3.70 14.04
C THR A 46 -0.21 -3.64 13.74
N ARG A 47 -1.04 -3.36 14.75
CA ARG A 47 -2.50 -3.29 14.58
C ARG A 47 -2.92 -2.13 13.69
N GLU A 48 -2.32 -0.95 13.89
CA GLU A 48 -2.60 0.22 13.06
C GLU A 48 -2.13 0.00 11.62
N TYR A 49 -0.97 -0.63 11.45
CA TYR A 49 -0.43 -0.95 10.13
C TYR A 49 -1.36 -1.93 9.40
N ILE A 50 -1.80 -3.02 10.03
CA ILE A 50 -2.76 -3.97 9.42
C ILE A 50 -4.05 -3.24 9.01
N SER A 51 -4.64 -2.43 9.90
CA SER A 51 -5.86 -1.67 9.61
C SER A 51 -5.70 -0.73 8.41
N LEU A 52 -4.58 -0.01 8.34
CA LEU A 52 -4.30 0.86 7.19
C LEU A 52 -4.04 0.06 5.92
N ALA A 53 -3.30 -1.05 6.02
CA ALA A 53 -2.99 -1.93 4.91
C ALA A 53 -4.25 -2.57 4.30
N GLU A 54 -5.25 -2.96 5.10
CA GLU A 54 -6.54 -3.45 4.60
C GLU A 54 -7.28 -2.38 3.77
N LYS A 55 -7.27 -1.13 4.23
CA LYS A 55 -7.91 0.00 3.53
C LYS A 55 -7.19 0.30 2.22
N VAL A 56 -5.86 0.38 2.26
CA VAL A 56 -5.04 0.59 1.04
C VAL A 56 -5.21 -0.58 0.07
N HIS A 57 -5.20 -1.82 0.55
CA HIS A 57 -5.38 -3.00 -0.31
C HIS A 57 -6.76 -3.01 -0.97
N THR A 58 -7.80 -2.56 -0.25
CA THR A 58 -9.14 -2.38 -0.82
C THR A 58 -9.11 -1.35 -1.96
N LEU A 59 -8.35 -0.27 -1.83
CA LEU A 59 -8.15 0.69 -2.92
C LEU A 59 -7.39 0.07 -4.09
N THR A 60 -6.21 -0.51 -3.86
CA THR A 60 -5.37 -1.03 -4.95
C THR A 60 -6.07 -2.13 -5.76
N LYS A 61 -6.88 -2.98 -5.12
CA LYS A 61 -7.72 -3.98 -5.80
C LYS A 61 -8.72 -3.37 -6.78
N LYS A 62 -9.32 -2.21 -6.48
CA LYS A 62 -10.27 -1.54 -7.40
C LYS A 62 -9.60 -1.13 -8.71
N TYR A 63 -8.31 -0.84 -8.67
CA TYR A 63 -7.52 -0.38 -9.81
C TYR A 63 -6.63 -1.48 -10.41
N ASN A 64 -6.71 -2.72 -9.90
CA ASN A 64 -5.86 -3.86 -10.29
C ASN A 64 -4.35 -3.58 -10.13
N VAL A 65 -3.97 -2.81 -9.12
CA VAL A 65 -2.58 -2.50 -8.79
C VAL A 65 -2.13 -3.44 -7.64
N PRO A 66 -0.98 -4.15 -7.75
CA PRO A 66 -0.50 -4.98 -6.65
C PRO A 66 -0.05 -4.13 -5.46
N LEU A 67 -0.30 -4.63 -4.24
CA LEU A 67 0.17 -4.03 -3.00
C LEU A 67 1.41 -4.77 -2.49
N ILE A 68 2.45 -4.02 -2.17
CA ILE A 68 3.65 -4.47 -1.47
C ILE A 68 3.66 -3.84 -0.07
N ILE A 69 4.01 -4.63 0.95
CA ILE A 69 4.23 -4.12 2.31
C ILE A 69 5.73 -3.97 2.56
N ASP A 70 6.14 -2.84 3.16
CA ASP A 70 7.53 -2.56 3.52
C ASP A 70 7.93 -3.31 4.81
N ASP A 71 9.02 -4.10 4.76
CA ASP A 71 9.71 -4.82 5.86
C ASP A 71 8.88 -5.82 6.70
N ARG A 72 7.53 -5.74 6.64
CA ARG A 72 6.60 -6.38 7.57
C ARG A 72 5.90 -7.57 6.92
N VAL A 73 6.60 -8.70 6.87
CA VAL A 73 6.08 -9.99 6.37
C VAL A 73 4.80 -10.42 7.09
N ASP A 74 4.74 -10.21 8.40
CA ASP A 74 3.57 -10.53 9.22
C ASP A 74 2.33 -9.72 8.81
N VAL A 75 2.49 -8.43 8.54
CA VAL A 75 1.43 -7.56 8.02
C VAL A 75 1.02 -8.00 6.61
N ALA A 76 1.99 -8.27 5.72
CA ALA A 76 1.74 -8.73 4.36
C ALA A 76 0.89 -10.01 4.33
N LEU A 77 1.25 -11.00 5.15
CA LEU A 77 0.50 -12.25 5.28
C LEU A 77 -0.89 -12.02 5.86
N SER A 78 -1.02 -11.15 6.87
CA SER A 78 -2.30 -10.85 7.52
C SER A 78 -3.32 -10.24 6.55
N VAL A 79 -2.88 -9.34 5.66
CA VAL A 79 -3.79 -8.66 4.70
C VAL A 79 -3.83 -9.33 3.33
N GLY A 80 -3.05 -10.40 3.13
CA GLY A 80 -2.92 -11.12 1.87
C GLY A 80 -2.32 -10.28 0.74
N ALA A 81 -1.36 -9.41 1.03
CA ALA A 81 -0.69 -8.56 0.06
C ALA A 81 0.09 -9.37 -1.00
N GLU A 82 0.30 -8.81 -2.19
CA GLU A 82 0.96 -9.50 -3.30
C GLU A 82 2.47 -9.66 -3.12
N GLY A 83 3.07 -8.92 -2.21
CA GLY A 83 4.48 -9.07 -1.88
C GLY A 83 4.93 -8.27 -0.65
N VAL A 84 6.21 -8.45 -0.34
CA VAL A 84 6.95 -7.70 0.68
C VAL A 84 8.23 -7.19 0.04
N HIS A 85 8.66 -6.00 0.44
CA HIS A 85 9.98 -5.46 0.11
C HIS A 85 10.82 -5.41 1.37
#